data_AF-S6TWQ9-F1
#
_entry.id   AF-S6TWQ9-F1
#
_cell.length_a   1.000
_cell.length_b   1.000
_cell.length_c   1.000
_cell.angle_alpha   90.00
_cell.angle_beta   90.00
_cell.angle_gamma   90.00
#
_symmetry.space_group_name_H-M   'P 1'
#
loop_
_entity.id
_entity.type
_entity.pdbx_description
1 polymer ?
#
loop_
_entity_poly.entity_id
_entity_poly.type
_entity_poly.pdbx_seq_one_letter_code
_entity_poly.pdbx_strand_id
1 'polypeptide(L)'
;MSSSSTAAAADTQGRQNASPNRLIFISVLVATMGALAFGYDTGIIAGALPFMTLPADQGGLGLNAYSEGMITASLIVGAAFGSLASGYISDRFGRRLTLRLLSVLFIAGALGTAIAPSI
;
A
#
# COMPACT_ATOMS: atom_id res chain seq x y z
N MET A 1 -28.05 32.18 -24.07
CA MET A 1 -27.46 31.76 -22.78
C MET A 1 -28.11 30.48 -22.22
N SER A 2 -28.51 29.49 -23.03
CA SER A 2 -29.17 28.25 -22.53
C SER A 2 -28.41 26.94 -22.80
N SER A 3 -27.27 26.98 -23.49
CA SER A 3 -26.48 25.79 -23.85
C SER A 3 -25.50 25.32 -22.76
N SER A 4 -25.24 26.12 -21.73
CA SER A 4 -24.33 25.76 -20.63
C SER A 4 -24.96 24.88 -19.55
N SER A 5 -26.30 24.85 -19.43
CA SER A 5 -27.00 24.08 -18.39
C SER A 5 -27.08 22.58 -18.69
N THR A 6 -27.05 22.18 -19.96
CA THR A 6 -27.20 20.78 -20.38
C THR A 6 -25.89 19.99 -20.25
N ALA A 7 -24.74 20.65 -20.43
CA ALA A 7 -23.42 20.03 -20.29
C ALA A 7 -23.08 19.69 -18.82
N ALA A 8 -23.46 20.56 -17.87
CA ALA A 8 -23.24 20.34 -16.44
C ALA A 8 -24.10 19.18 -15.87
N ALA A 9 -25.31 18.99 -16.40
CA ALA A 9 -26.19 17.88 -16.02
C ALA A 9 -25.66 16.52 -16.51
N ALA A 10 -25.03 16.47 -17.69
CA ALA A 10 -24.49 15.24 -18.27
C ALA A 10 -23.24 14.71 -17.53
N ASP A 11 -22.32 15.60 -17.11
CA ASP A 11 -21.13 15.20 -16.33
C ASP A 11 -21.47 14.71 -14.92
N THR A 12 -22.58 15.21 -14.36
CA THR A 12 -23.07 14.78 -13.04
C THR A 12 -23.77 13.42 -13.10
N GLN A 13 -24.53 13.13 -14.17
CA GLN A 13 -25.27 11.87 -14.34
C GLN A 13 -24.35 10.66 -14.63
N GLY A 14 -23.21 10.84 -15.29
CA GLY A 14 -22.25 9.75 -15.56
C GLY A 14 -21.62 9.14 -14.30
N ARG A 15 -21.57 9.88 -13.19
CA ARG A 15 -20.99 9.41 -11.92
C ARG A 15 -21.96 8.58 -11.05
N GLN A 16 -23.27 8.68 -11.29
CA GLN A 16 -24.30 8.08 -10.42
C GLN A 16 -24.83 6.73 -10.93
N ASN A 17 -24.57 6.37 -12.20
CA ASN A 17 -25.04 5.11 -12.80
C ASN A 17 -24.07 3.92 -12.66
N ALA A 18 -23.08 4.00 -11.78
CA ALA A 18 -22.26 2.83 -11.49
C ALA A 18 -23.11 1.82 -10.71
N SER A 19 -23.37 0.65 -11.31
CA SER A 19 -24.10 -0.42 -10.61
C SER A 19 -23.45 -0.72 -9.26
N PRO A 20 -24.21 -0.94 -8.18
CA PRO A 20 -23.67 -1.25 -6.86
C PRO A 20 -22.62 -2.37 -6.91
N ASN A 21 -22.85 -3.36 -7.77
CA ASN A 21 -21.92 -4.47 -8.03
C ASN A 21 -20.57 -4.00 -8.60
N ARG A 22 -20.55 -3.00 -9.49
CA ARG A 22 -19.29 -2.47 -10.05
C ARG A 22 -18.47 -1.72 -9.01
N LEU A 23 -19.11 -0.95 -8.13
CA LEU A 23 -18.41 -0.23 -7.06
C LEU A 23 -17.84 -1.19 -6.00
N ILE A 24 -18.60 -2.24 -5.66
CA ILE A 24 -18.14 -3.29 -4.75
C ILE A 24 -16.98 -4.05 -5.39
N PHE A 25 -17.09 -4.43 -6.66
CA PHE A 25 -16.02 -5.12 -7.40
C PHE A 25 -14.72 -4.33 -7.41
N ILE A 26 -14.77 -3.03 -7.74
CA ILE A 26 -13.57 -2.17 -7.74
C ILE A 26 -12.99 -2.05 -6.33
N SER A 27 -13.83 -1.91 -5.30
CA SER A 27 -13.37 -1.79 -3.91
C SER A 27 -12.67 -3.07 -3.44
N VAL A 28 -13.22 -4.24 -3.79
CA VAL A 28 -12.60 -5.55 -3.49
C VAL A 28 -11.27 -5.66 -4.24
N LEU A 29 -11.24 -5.35 -5.54
CA LEU A 29 -10.04 -5.40 -6.37
C LEU A 29 -8.90 -4.54 -5.79
N VAL A 30 -9.18 -3.29 -5.41
CA VAL A 30 -8.16 -2.40 -4.80
C VAL A 30 -7.71 -2.94 -3.44
N ALA A 31 -8.63 -3.46 -2.62
CA ALA A 31 -8.28 -4.05 -1.33
C ALA A 31 -7.39 -5.29 -1.47
N THR A 32 -7.71 -6.21 -2.41
CA THR A 32 -6.86 -7.38 -2.68
C THR A 32 -5.52 -6.99 -3.30
N MET A 33 -5.45 -5.97 -4.16
CA MET A 33 -4.17 -5.46 -4.66
C MET A 33 -3.30 -4.90 -3.54
N GLY A 34 -3.88 -4.19 -2.57
CA GLY A 34 -3.14 -3.75 -1.37
C GLY A 34 -2.61 -4.92 -0.54
N ALA A 35 -3.43 -5.94 -0.30
CA ALA A 35 -3.01 -7.15 0.40
C ALA A 35 -1.93 -7.93 -0.36
N LEU A 36 -2.04 -8.01 -1.70
CA LEU A 36 -1.05 -8.64 -2.57
C LEU A 36 0.28 -7.91 -2.50
N ALA A 37 0.26 -6.59 -2.57
CA ALA A 37 1.46 -5.76 -2.55
C ALA A 37 2.19 -5.86 -1.19
N PHE A 38 1.45 -5.86 -0.08
CA PHE A 38 2.01 -6.14 1.24
C PHE A 38 2.68 -7.53 1.34
N GLY A 39 2.03 -8.55 0.75
CA GLY A 39 2.60 -9.90 0.68
C GLY A 39 3.85 -9.97 -0.21
N TYR A 40 3.87 -9.21 -1.30
CA TYR A 40 5.02 -9.10 -2.20
C TYR A 40 6.24 -8.51 -1.49
N ASP A 41 6.09 -7.41 -0.77
CA ASP A 41 7.19 -6.77 -0.03
C ASP A 41 7.78 -7.72 1.03
N THR A 42 6.89 -8.38 1.78
CA THR A 42 7.30 -9.39 2.79
C THR A 42 8.02 -10.57 2.12
N GLY A 43 7.54 -11.03 0.97
CA GLY A 43 8.14 -12.14 0.22
C GLY A 43 9.50 -11.79 -0.39
N ILE A 44 9.67 -10.58 -0.92
CA ILE A 44 10.97 -10.10 -1.41
C ILE A 44 11.98 -10.00 -0.29
N ILE A 45 11.60 -9.44 0.86
CA ILE A 45 12.50 -9.35 2.02
C ILE A 45 12.90 -10.74 2.49
N ALA A 46 11.94 -11.66 2.66
CA ALA A 46 12.23 -13.03 3.05
C ALA A 46 13.13 -13.77 2.03
N GLY A 47 12.97 -13.49 0.74
CA GLY A 47 13.82 -14.02 -0.33
C GLY A 47 15.21 -13.37 -0.38
N ALA A 48 15.35 -12.11 0.02
CA ALA A 48 16.60 -11.36 -0.01
C ALA A 48 17.48 -11.56 1.23
N LEU A 49 16.89 -11.82 2.40
CA LEU A 49 17.61 -12.02 3.66
C LEU A 49 18.76 -13.05 3.61
N PRO A 50 18.58 -14.24 2.99
CA PRO A 50 19.67 -15.21 2.84
C PRO A 50 20.84 -14.69 1.99
N PHE A 51 20.57 -13.78 1.04
CA PHE A 51 21.60 -13.15 0.20
C PHE A 51 22.29 -11.98 0.91
N MET A 52 21.57 -11.25 1.77
CA MET A 52 22.08 -10.13 2.54
C MET A 52 22.94 -10.55 3.75
N THR A 53 22.74 -11.77 4.25
CA THR A 53 23.55 -12.38 5.33
C THR A 53 24.87 -12.97 4.85
N LEU A 54 25.14 -13.00 3.53
CA LEU A 54 26.47 -13.40 3.04
C LEU A 54 27.55 -12.42 3.51
N PRO A 55 28.79 -12.91 3.72
CA PRO A 55 29.95 -12.08 3.98
C PRO A 55 30.13 -10.99 2.90
N ALA A 56 30.55 -9.79 3.29
CA ALA A 56 30.68 -8.62 2.42
C ALA A 56 31.66 -8.85 1.25
N ASP A 57 32.62 -9.74 1.44
CA ASP A 57 33.59 -10.24 0.48
C ASP A 57 32.97 -11.08 -0.67
N GLN A 58 31.72 -11.56 -0.52
CA GLN A 58 30.97 -12.28 -1.55
C GLN A 58 29.81 -11.47 -2.14
N GLY A 59 29.75 -10.16 -1.85
CA GLY A 59 28.69 -9.27 -2.35
C GLY A 59 27.41 -9.24 -1.49
N GLY A 60 27.45 -9.83 -0.29
CA GLY A 60 26.41 -9.65 0.73
C GLY A 60 26.61 -8.40 1.58
N LEU A 61 25.69 -8.12 2.49
CA LEU A 61 25.76 -6.97 3.40
C LEU A 61 26.36 -7.35 4.78
N GLY A 62 26.76 -8.61 4.98
CA GLY A 62 27.31 -9.10 6.25
C GLY A 62 26.35 -8.92 7.43
N LEU A 63 25.03 -9.02 7.19
CA LEU A 63 24.04 -8.77 8.24
C LEU A 63 24.16 -9.80 9.37
N ASN A 64 24.29 -9.30 10.60
CA ASN A 64 24.12 -10.10 11.80
C ASN A 64 22.62 -10.44 11.99
N ALA A 65 22.31 -11.60 12.60
CA ALA A 65 20.94 -12.08 12.83
C ALA A 65 20.05 -11.04 13.57
N TYR A 66 20.67 -10.16 14.36
CA TYR A 66 19.98 -9.04 14.99
C TYR A 66 19.40 -8.03 13.98
N SER A 67 20.16 -7.65 12.94
CA SER A 67 19.73 -6.68 11.93
C SER A 67 18.62 -7.25 11.05
N GLU A 68 18.70 -8.52 10.68
CA GLU A 68 17.63 -9.25 9.99
C GLU A 68 16.33 -9.25 10.83
N GLY A 69 16.46 -9.54 12.13
CA GLY A 69 15.36 -9.48 13.07
C GLY A 69 14.73 -8.08 13.16
N MET A 70 15.53 -7.02 13.17
CA MET A 70 15.00 -5.65 13.18
C MET A 70 14.22 -5.31 11.91
N ILE A 71 14.71 -5.71 10.74
CA ILE A 71 14.03 -5.44 9.45
C ILE A 71 12.67 -6.15 9.43
N THR A 72 12.64 -7.45 9.71
CA THR A 72 11.41 -8.25 9.72
C THR A 72 10.43 -7.79 10.80
N ALA A 73 10.92 -7.50 12.01
CA ALA A 73 10.09 -6.99 13.10
C ALA A 73 9.50 -5.62 12.78
N SER A 74 10.26 -4.70 12.15
CA SER A 74 9.75 -3.37 11.81
C SER A 74 8.55 -3.43 10.85
N LEU A 75 8.56 -4.36 9.89
CA LEU A 75 7.45 -4.59 8.96
C LEU A 75 6.22 -5.11 9.69
N ILE A 76 6.38 -6.11 10.58
CA ILE A 76 5.27 -6.68 11.35
C ILE A 76 4.69 -5.65 12.33
N VAL A 77 5.55 -4.90 13.03
CA VAL A 77 5.14 -3.84 13.96
C VAL A 77 4.39 -2.75 13.20
N GLY A 78 4.92 -2.31 12.05
CA GLY A 78 4.23 -1.37 11.16
C GLY A 78 2.86 -1.88 10.69
N ALA A 79 2.77 -3.15 10.30
CA ALA A 79 1.52 -3.79 9.90
C ALA A 79 0.51 -3.88 11.06
N ALA A 80 0.97 -4.18 12.28
CA ALA A 80 0.12 -4.25 13.47
C ALA A 80 -0.50 -2.88 13.77
N PHE A 81 0.32 -1.83 13.86
CA PHE A 81 -0.17 -0.45 14.07
C PHE A 81 -1.03 0.04 12.90
N GLY A 82 -0.63 -0.28 11.67
CA GLY A 82 -1.39 0.06 10.46
C GLY A 82 -2.77 -0.59 10.43
N SER A 83 -2.89 -1.85 10.84
CA SER A 83 -4.18 -2.56 10.90
C SER A 83 -5.14 -1.92 11.91
N LEU A 84 -4.64 -1.61 13.12
CA LEU A 84 -5.38 -0.93 14.19
C LEU A 84 -5.87 0.46 13.76
N ALA A 85 -4.96 1.26 13.18
CA ALA A 85 -5.29 2.60 12.71
C ALA A 85 -6.26 2.57 11.52
N SER A 86 -6.08 1.66 10.57
CA SER A 86 -6.93 1.56 9.38
C SER A 86 -8.36 1.15 9.72
N GLY A 87 -8.55 0.28 10.71
CA GLY A 87 -9.87 -0.12 11.21
C GLY A 87 -10.62 1.08 11.80
N TYR A 88 -9.97 1.80 12.72
CA TYR A 88 -10.54 3.00 13.33
C TYR A 88 -10.88 4.10 12.29
N ILE A 89 -9.98 4.34 11.33
CA ILE A 89 -10.18 5.33 10.27
C ILE A 89 -11.29 4.90 9.30
N SER A 90 -11.39 3.60 8.98
CA SER A 90 -12.42 3.04 8.11
C SER A 90 -13.82 3.25 8.69
N ASP A 91 -13.98 3.02 9.98
CA ASP A 91 -15.28 3.14 10.65
C ASP A 91 -15.70 4.61 10.81
N ARG A 92 -14.74 5.52 11.05
CA ARG A 92 -15.05 6.94 11.31
C ARG A 92 -15.12 7.83 10.08
N PHE A 93 -14.30 7.57 9.05
CA PHE A 93 -14.19 8.42 7.85
C PHE A 93 -14.67 7.74 6.56
N GLY A 94 -15.05 6.47 6.64
CA GLY A 94 -15.59 5.71 5.53
C GLY A 94 -14.52 5.03 4.66
N ARG A 95 -14.89 3.85 4.14
CA ARG A 95 -14.03 2.88 3.42
C ARG A 95 -13.26 3.46 2.22
N ARG A 96 -13.77 4.51 1.58
CA ARG A 96 -13.12 5.17 0.43
C ARG A 96 -11.89 5.99 0.85
N LEU A 97 -11.91 6.63 2.02
CA LEU A 97 -10.77 7.39 2.51
C LEU A 97 -9.63 6.46 2.91
N THR A 98 -9.96 5.34 3.55
CA THR A 98 -8.99 4.31 3.95
C THR A 98 -8.23 3.76 2.74
N LEU A 99 -8.92 3.42 1.64
CA LEU A 99 -8.25 2.96 0.41
C LEU A 99 -7.30 4.01 -0.19
N ARG A 100 -7.67 5.30 -0.10
CA ARG A 100 -6.83 6.42 -0.55
C ARG A 100 -5.59 6.58 0.32
N LEU A 101 -5.74 6.48 1.64
CA LEU A 101 -4.63 6.56 2.60
C LEU A 101 -3.66 5.38 2.43
N LEU A 102 -4.17 4.16 2.22
CA LEU A 102 -3.33 3.00 1.89
C LEU A 102 -2.49 3.26 0.64
N SER A 103 -3.10 3.81 -0.40
CA SER A 103 -2.39 4.11 -1.66
C SER A 103 -1.27 5.14 -1.46
N VAL A 104 -1.52 6.20 -0.68
CA VAL A 104 -0.51 7.23 -0.36
C VAL A 104 0.62 6.64 0.47
N LEU A 105 0.31 5.82 1.48
CA LEU A 105 1.30 5.16 2.32
C LEU A 105 2.18 4.22 1.49
N PHE A 106 1.60 3.49 0.54
CA PHE A 106 2.32 2.59 -0.35
C PHE A 106 3.29 3.35 -1.27
N ILE A 107 2.83 4.46 -1.87
CA ILE A 107 3.68 5.33 -2.70
C ILE A 107 4.82 5.93 -1.87
N ALA A 108 4.53 6.41 -0.67
CA ALA A 108 5.54 6.99 0.22
C ALA A 108 6.58 5.94 0.63
N GLY A 109 6.15 4.72 0.95
CA GLY A 109 7.04 3.60 1.24
C GLY A 109 7.95 3.27 0.07
N ALA A 110 7.37 3.08 -1.12
CA ALA A 110 8.13 2.80 -2.35
C ALA A 110 9.13 3.91 -2.72
N LEU A 111 8.74 5.18 -2.55
CA LEU A 111 9.65 6.30 -2.74
C LEU A 111 10.77 6.30 -1.69
N GLY A 112 10.44 5.99 -0.44
CA GLY A 112 11.41 5.87 0.65
C GLY A 112 12.47 4.79 0.37
N THR A 113 12.07 3.62 -0.15
CA THR A 113 13.01 2.59 -0.59
C THR A 113 13.78 3.00 -1.84
N ALA A 114 13.16 3.70 -2.79
CA ALA A 114 13.81 4.15 -4.03
C ALA A 114 14.90 5.21 -3.79
N ILE A 115 14.72 6.07 -2.80
CA ILE A 115 15.68 7.12 -2.45
C ILE A 115 16.64 6.72 -1.33
N ALA A 116 16.51 5.51 -0.79
CA ALA A 116 17.33 5.05 0.33
C ALA A 116 18.81 5.15 -0.07
N PRO A 117 19.60 6.05 0.58
CA PRO A 117 21.01 6.20 0.25
C PRO A 117 21.72 4.90 0.66
N SER A 118 22.41 4.29 -0.30
CA SER A 118 23.22 3.10 -0.06
C SER A 118 24.29 3.41 0.98
N ILE A 119 24.18 2.82 2.17
CA ILE A 119 25.32 2.62 3.06
C ILE A 119 25.87 1.21 2.86
#